data_AF-A0AAE4C809-F1
#
_entry.id   AF-A0AAE4C809-F1
#
_cell.length_a   1.000
_cell.length_b   1.000
_cell.length_c   1.000
_cell.angle_alpha   90.00
_cell.angle_beta   90.00
_cell.angle_gamma   90.00
#
_symmetry.space_group_name_H-M   'P 1'
#
loop_
_entity.id
_entity.type
_entity.pdbx_description
1 polymer ?
#
loop_
_entity_poly.entity_id
_entity_poly.type
_entity_poly.pdbx_seq_one_letter_code
_entity_poly.pdbx_strand_id
1 'polypeptide(L)'
;MGVNSWPETASPLDRGRVRDVWGDLRTTLARETPFARTGADTLDASFERIPDDLSEVPAFKEWSGAHLPLRWAMLRVLTAAAGDQEPLELPGPVTLDKGEMRVWPGDVTVHGNLVLRRKARVVVLGTLTVTGALIAPAYGYSLVGARRIVCRDGVSAGEILATESVHCSGTFLLNQDTHTAMSPAFTGGTLIDCRWPAQFTHVEATHRVNGGEAAAREALAIPGGDPGDVFATRLLRG
;
A
#
# COMPACT_ATOMS: atom_id res chain seq x y z
N MET A 1 7.73 -10.45 -27.51
CA MET A 1 8.01 -11.03 -26.18
C MET A 1 7.79 -9.92 -25.18
N GLY A 2 6.62 -9.92 -24.51
CA GLY A 2 6.26 -8.87 -23.56
C GLY A 2 7.18 -8.91 -22.36
N VAL A 3 7.60 -7.74 -21.90
CA VAL A 3 8.43 -7.59 -20.71
C VAL A 3 7.57 -7.97 -19.50
N ASN A 4 7.82 -9.14 -18.89
CA ASN A 4 7.13 -9.59 -17.67
C ASN A 4 7.67 -8.91 -16.39
N SER A 5 8.52 -7.90 -16.53
CA SER A 5 9.19 -7.25 -15.42
C SER A 5 8.70 -5.82 -15.26
N TRP A 6 8.34 -5.45 -14.03
CA TRP A 6 8.10 -4.06 -13.66
C TRP A 6 9.38 -3.25 -13.93
N PRO A 7 9.34 -2.22 -14.79
CA PRO A 7 10.53 -1.50 -15.18
C PRO A 7 11.17 -0.77 -13.99
N GLU A 8 12.49 -0.76 -13.96
CA GLU A 8 13.24 0.13 -13.09
C GLU A 8 13.24 1.52 -13.71
N THR A 9 12.25 2.33 -13.34
CA THR A 9 12.18 3.72 -13.78
C THR A 9 12.58 4.65 -12.65
N ALA A 10 13.58 5.49 -12.95
CA ALA A 10 13.80 6.70 -12.17
C ALA A 10 12.47 7.44 -12.02
N SER A 11 12.21 7.95 -10.82
CA SER A 11 10.98 8.66 -10.52
C SER A 11 11.33 10.04 -10.00
N PRO A 12 11.89 10.91 -10.88
CA PRO A 12 12.27 12.25 -10.50
C PRO A 12 11.03 13.04 -10.05
N LEU A 13 11.17 13.75 -8.95
CA LEU A 13 10.09 14.58 -8.43
C LEU A 13 10.20 16.02 -8.92
N ASP A 14 9.09 16.56 -9.42
CA ASP A 14 8.91 18.01 -9.49
C ASP A 14 8.70 18.56 -8.08
N ARG A 15 9.80 18.97 -7.45
CA ARG A 15 9.80 19.56 -6.11
C ARG A 15 8.94 20.81 -6.00
N GLY A 16 8.83 21.61 -7.07
CA GLY A 16 7.98 22.79 -7.09
C GLY A 16 6.52 22.37 -6.96
N ARG A 17 6.10 21.43 -7.82
CA ARG A 17 4.75 20.87 -7.80
C ARG A 17 4.41 20.20 -6.46
N VAL A 18 5.31 19.41 -5.90
CA VAL A 18 5.10 18.75 -4.60
C VAL A 18 4.91 19.78 -3.48
N ARG A 19 5.67 20.89 -3.48
CA ARG A 19 5.51 21.97 -2.49
C ARG A 19 4.20 22.72 -2.66
N ASP A 20 3.80 23.03 -3.89
CA ASP A 20 2.53 23.70 -4.18
C ASP A 20 1.35 22.85 -3.66
N VAL A 21 1.34 21.57 -4.01
CA VAL A 21 0.30 20.62 -3.55
C VAL A 21 0.33 20.42 -2.03
N TRP A 22 1.52 20.40 -1.40
CA TRP A 22 1.61 20.40 0.05
C TRP A 22 0.95 21.65 0.65
N GLY A 23 1.23 22.84 0.10
CA GLY A 23 0.62 24.09 0.53
C GLY A 23 -0.92 24.03 0.54
N ASP A 24 -1.50 23.46 -0.52
CA ASP A 24 -2.95 23.29 -0.65
C ASP A 24 -3.52 22.26 0.34
N LEU A 25 -2.83 21.13 0.54
CA LEU A 25 -3.31 20.04 1.39
C LEU A 25 -3.00 20.22 2.88
N ARG A 26 -2.04 21.08 3.25
CA ARG A 26 -1.49 21.23 4.59
C ARG A 26 -2.55 21.38 5.67
N THR A 27 -3.49 22.31 5.47
CA THR A 27 -4.51 22.62 6.49
C THR A 27 -5.53 21.49 6.63
N THR A 28 -5.84 20.81 5.53
CA THR A 28 -6.74 19.65 5.52
C THR A 28 -6.09 18.48 6.26
N LEU A 29 -4.86 18.11 5.88
CA LEU A 29 -4.11 17.02 6.49
C LEU A 29 -3.87 17.25 7.98
N ALA A 30 -3.50 18.47 8.40
CA ALA A 30 -3.27 18.79 9.81
C ALA A 30 -4.51 18.62 10.70
N ARG A 31 -5.72 18.67 10.14
CA ARG A 31 -6.99 18.50 10.88
C ARG A 31 -7.47 17.06 10.92
N GLU A 32 -6.95 16.18 10.08
CA GLU A 32 -7.37 14.80 10.03
C GLU A 32 -6.86 14.03 11.25
N THR A 33 -7.71 13.12 11.74
CA THR A 33 -7.52 12.38 12.99
C THR A 33 -6.17 11.66 13.15
N PRO A 34 -5.52 11.11 12.10
CA PRO A 34 -4.19 10.51 12.29
C PRO A 34 -3.06 11.55 12.48
N PHE A 35 -3.29 12.84 12.17
CA PHE A 35 -2.27 13.90 12.21
C PHE A 35 -2.45 14.93 13.32
N ALA A 36 -3.64 14.98 13.92
CA ALA A 36 -3.95 15.91 15.00
C ALA A 36 -2.94 15.85 16.17
N ARG A 37 -2.24 14.71 16.34
CA ARG A 37 -1.19 14.51 17.35
C ARG A 37 0.23 14.73 16.85
N THR A 38 0.48 14.65 15.54
CA THR A 38 1.81 14.81 14.92
C THR A 38 2.19 16.29 14.78
N GLY A 39 1.20 17.19 14.77
CA GLY A 39 1.41 18.64 14.67
C GLY A 39 1.80 19.07 13.25
N ALA A 40 1.41 20.29 12.86
CA ALA A 40 1.70 20.83 11.53
C ALA A 40 3.20 20.96 11.26
N ASP A 41 3.98 21.32 12.29
CA ASP A 41 5.43 21.55 12.17
C ASP A 41 6.21 20.28 11.75
N THR A 42 5.81 19.11 12.26
CA THR A 42 6.43 17.83 11.87
C THR A 42 6.14 17.49 10.41
N LEU A 43 4.93 17.81 9.93
CA LEU A 43 4.57 17.62 8.53
C LEU A 43 5.37 18.60 7.65
N ASP A 44 5.43 19.88 8.02
CA ASP A 44 6.19 20.89 7.30
C ASP A 44 7.66 20.52 7.15
N ALA A 45 8.32 20.08 8.24
CA ALA A 45 9.72 19.66 8.21
C ALA A 45 9.98 18.48 7.25
N SER A 46 8.97 17.62 7.04
CA SER A 46 9.08 16.50 6.10
C SER A 46 9.00 16.99 4.66
N PHE A 47 8.15 17.97 4.35
CA PHE A 47 8.02 18.55 3.00
C PHE A 47 9.10 19.60 2.67
N GLU A 48 9.95 19.98 3.61
CA GLU A 48 11.19 20.72 3.32
C GLU A 48 12.26 19.86 2.65
N ARG A 49 12.27 18.54 2.91
CA ARG A 49 13.32 17.59 2.49
C ARG A 49 12.85 16.61 1.42
N ILE A 50 12.15 17.10 0.40
CA ILE A 50 11.64 16.28 -0.70
C ILE A 50 12.83 15.66 -1.49
N PRO A 51 12.89 14.33 -1.65
CA PRO A 51 13.98 13.67 -2.37
C PRO A 51 13.98 14.05 -3.85
N ASP A 52 15.13 13.92 -4.53
CA ASP A 52 15.21 14.14 -5.98
C ASP A 52 14.52 13.00 -6.74
N ASP A 53 14.65 11.77 -6.25
CA ASP A 53 14.08 10.56 -6.85
C ASP A 53 13.43 9.68 -5.78
N LEU A 54 12.17 9.27 -6.01
CA LEU A 54 11.46 8.37 -5.11
C LEU A 54 11.96 6.94 -5.13
N SER A 55 12.54 6.49 -6.23
CA SER A 55 13.01 5.11 -6.39
C SER A 55 14.21 4.79 -5.49
N GLU A 56 14.90 5.81 -4.96
CA GLU A 56 15.99 5.66 -4.02
C GLU A 56 15.48 5.31 -2.61
N VAL A 57 15.61 4.03 -2.24
CA VAL A 57 15.13 3.49 -0.96
C VAL A 57 15.64 4.26 0.27
N PRO A 58 16.91 4.69 0.39
CA PRO A 58 17.38 5.48 1.52
C PRO A 58 16.67 6.84 1.61
N ALA A 59 16.59 7.57 0.49
CA ALA A 59 15.96 8.87 0.41
C ALA A 59 14.46 8.78 0.72
N PHE A 60 13.77 7.77 0.16
CA PHE A 60 12.38 7.49 0.48
C PHE A 60 12.17 7.21 1.97
N LYS A 61 13.04 6.42 2.61
CA LYS A 61 12.92 6.11 4.05
C LYS A 61 13.19 7.31 4.94
N GLU A 62 14.19 8.12 4.60
CA GLU A 62 14.49 9.35 5.32
C GLU A 62 13.31 10.32 5.25
N TRP A 63 12.77 10.51 4.05
CA TRP A 63 11.65 11.40 3.81
C TRP A 63 10.35 10.90 4.45
N SER A 64 10.04 9.61 4.30
CA SER A 64 8.81 8.99 4.83
C SER A 64 8.82 8.75 6.33
N GLY A 65 10.00 8.80 6.96
CA GLY A 65 10.17 8.55 8.38
C GLY A 65 9.67 7.17 8.82
N ALA A 66 9.61 6.95 10.13
CA ALA A 66 9.06 5.72 10.72
C ALA A 66 7.54 5.80 11.00
N HIS A 67 6.91 6.94 10.77
CA HIS A 67 5.56 7.23 11.25
C HIS A 67 4.51 7.04 10.15
N LEU A 68 3.60 6.09 10.34
CA LEU A 68 2.60 5.72 9.34
C LEU A 68 1.76 6.89 8.80
N PRO A 69 1.13 7.73 9.64
CA PRO A 69 0.41 8.90 9.14
C PRO A 69 1.24 9.72 8.19
N LEU A 70 2.52 9.97 8.50
CA LEU A 70 3.40 10.77 7.64
C LEU A 70 3.57 10.14 6.26
N ARG A 71 3.77 8.82 6.18
CA ARG A 71 3.84 8.10 4.89
C ARG A 71 2.57 8.23 4.07
N TRP A 72 1.41 8.18 4.72
CA TRP A 72 0.13 8.35 4.05
C TRP A 72 -0.10 9.80 3.59
N ALA A 73 0.24 10.81 4.40
CA ALA A 73 0.21 12.21 3.97
C ALA A 73 1.11 12.45 2.76
N MET A 74 2.31 11.88 2.76
CA MET A 74 3.21 11.95 1.62
C MET A 74 2.62 11.29 0.38
N LEU A 75 2.05 10.10 0.52
CA LEU A 75 1.36 9.45 -0.60
C LEU A 75 0.21 10.32 -1.13
N ARG A 76 -0.54 11.02 -0.26
CA ARG A 76 -1.57 11.97 -0.68
C ARG A 76 -1.02 13.15 -1.47
N VAL A 77 0.05 13.75 -1.00
CA VAL A 77 0.72 14.84 -1.74
C VAL A 77 1.25 14.33 -3.07
N LEU A 78 1.91 13.17 -3.10
CA LEU A 78 2.45 12.59 -4.33
C LEU A 78 1.36 12.23 -5.34
N THR A 79 0.27 11.61 -4.89
CA THR A 79 -0.88 11.24 -5.77
C THR A 79 -1.60 12.47 -6.31
N ALA A 80 -1.67 13.57 -5.55
CA ALA A 80 -2.23 14.85 -6.02
C ALA A 80 -1.25 15.66 -6.89
N ALA A 81 0.06 15.48 -6.69
CA ALA A 81 1.10 16.07 -7.52
C ALA A 81 1.29 15.32 -8.84
N ALA A 82 1.01 14.01 -8.85
CA ALA A 82 1.01 13.20 -10.05
C ALA A 82 -0.05 13.73 -11.03
N GLY A 83 0.41 14.15 -12.21
CA GLY A 83 -0.49 14.42 -13.32
C GLY A 83 -0.96 13.12 -13.96
N ASP A 84 -1.76 13.25 -15.03
CA ASP A 84 -2.12 12.10 -15.85
C ASP A 84 -0.86 11.56 -16.55
N GLN A 85 -0.62 10.26 -16.42
CA GLN A 85 0.54 9.57 -16.99
C GLN A 85 0.08 8.31 -17.72
N GLU A 86 0.92 7.82 -18.63
CA GLU A 86 0.62 6.60 -19.38
C GLU A 86 0.46 5.40 -18.43
N PRO A 87 -0.60 4.59 -18.59
CA PRO A 87 -0.78 3.39 -17.80
C PRO A 87 0.30 2.34 -18.13
N LEU A 88 0.72 1.59 -17.11
CA LEU A 88 1.62 0.46 -17.27
C LEU A 88 0.85 -0.86 -17.22
N GLU A 89 0.93 -1.63 -18.29
CA GLU A 89 0.33 -2.95 -18.40
C GLU A 89 1.40 -4.05 -18.25
N LEU A 90 1.29 -4.85 -17.18
CA LEU A 90 2.17 -5.99 -16.89
C LEU A 90 1.40 -7.29 -17.20
N PRO A 91 1.73 -8.01 -18.29
CA PRO A 91 0.86 -9.06 -18.86
C PRO A 91 0.84 -10.37 -18.07
N GLY A 92 1.52 -10.44 -16.93
CA GLY A 92 1.66 -11.67 -16.15
C GLY A 92 1.93 -11.41 -14.67
N PRO A 93 2.15 -12.48 -13.89
CA PRO A 93 2.50 -12.35 -12.48
C PRO A 93 3.85 -11.65 -12.32
N VAL A 94 3.94 -10.81 -11.29
CA VAL A 94 5.12 -10.01 -10.96
C VAL A 94 5.58 -10.36 -9.55
N THR A 95 6.89 -10.56 -9.39
CA THR A 95 7.53 -10.67 -8.09
C THR A 95 8.56 -9.57 -7.95
N LEU A 96 8.45 -8.78 -6.87
CA LEU A 96 9.50 -7.86 -6.46
C LEU A 96 10.38 -8.53 -5.41
N ASP A 97 11.67 -8.55 -5.68
CA ASP A 97 12.67 -9.17 -4.84
C ASP A 97 12.96 -8.36 -3.56
N LYS A 98 13.74 -8.97 -2.68
CA LYS A 98 13.98 -8.44 -1.34
C LYS A 98 14.59 -7.03 -1.40
N GLY A 99 13.86 -6.06 -0.87
CA GLY A 99 14.34 -4.68 -0.74
C GLY A 99 14.19 -3.82 -2.00
N GLU A 100 13.68 -4.38 -3.09
CA GLU A 100 13.39 -3.62 -4.30
C GLU A 100 12.36 -2.52 -4.05
N MET A 101 12.45 -1.46 -4.83
CA MET A 101 11.46 -0.40 -4.87
C MET A 101 11.04 -0.17 -6.31
N ARG A 102 9.73 -0.08 -6.51
CA ARG A 102 9.13 0.29 -7.79
C ARG A 102 8.18 1.44 -7.56
N VAL A 103 8.31 2.46 -8.38
CA VAL A 103 7.45 3.64 -8.36
C VAL A 103 6.92 3.82 -9.76
N TRP A 104 5.61 4.08 -9.87
CA TRP A 104 4.99 4.42 -11.14
C TRP A 104 4.03 5.61 -10.93
N PRO A 105 4.10 6.65 -11.78
CA PRO A 105 3.32 7.86 -11.55
C PRO A 105 1.87 7.74 -12.09
N GLY A 106 1.59 6.80 -13.00
CA GLY A 106 0.25 6.55 -13.54
C GLY A 106 -0.46 5.36 -12.92
N ASP A 107 -1.47 4.86 -13.63
CA ASP A 107 -2.14 3.59 -13.31
C ASP A 107 -1.23 2.40 -13.68
N VAL A 108 -1.35 1.29 -12.93
CA VAL A 108 -0.64 0.03 -13.19
C VAL A 108 -1.62 -1.13 -13.14
N THR A 109 -1.60 -1.98 -14.16
CA THR A 109 -2.35 -3.24 -14.19
C THR A 109 -1.39 -4.42 -14.20
N VAL A 110 -1.54 -5.33 -13.23
CA VAL A 110 -0.84 -6.61 -13.16
C VAL A 110 -1.82 -7.72 -13.51
N HIS A 111 -1.63 -8.36 -14.65
CA HIS A 111 -2.42 -9.51 -15.11
C HIS A 111 -1.95 -10.80 -14.44
N GLY A 112 -2.17 -10.92 -13.13
CA GLY A 112 -1.79 -12.06 -12.33
C GLY A 112 -1.55 -11.67 -10.88
N ASN A 113 -0.70 -12.43 -10.20
CA ASN A 113 -0.32 -12.16 -8.82
C ASN A 113 0.77 -11.09 -8.75
N LEU A 114 0.70 -10.19 -7.77
CA LEU A 114 1.77 -9.28 -7.39
C LEU A 114 2.36 -9.74 -6.05
N VAL A 115 3.61 -10.18 -6.05
CA VAL A 115 4.29 -10.73 -4.88
C VAL A 115 5.41 -9.81 -4.43
N LEU A 116 5.34 -9.28 -3.22
CA LEU A 116 6.39 -8.47 -2.61
C LEU A 116 7.19 -9.32 -1.64
N ARG A 117 8.48 -9.54 -1.92
CA ARG A 117 9.38 -10.17 -0.95
C ARG A 117 9.73 -9.19 0.17
N ARG A 118 10.46 -9.67 1.18
CA ARG A 118 10.84 -8.90 2.37
C ARG A 118 11.43 -7.54 2.00
N LYS A 119 10.88 -6.48 2.56
CA LYS A 119 11.25 -5.06 2.38
C LYS A 119 11.04 -4.52 0.97
N ALA A 120 10.41 -5.27 0.06
CA ALA A 120 10.03 -4.76 -1.24
C ALA A 120 8.97 -3.67 -1.09
N ARG A 121 9.00 -2.66 -1.97
CA ARG A 121 8.09 -1.52 -1.94
C ARG A 121 7.54 -1.26 -3.33
N VAL A 122 6.25 -1.00 -3.39
CA VAL A 122 5.60 -0.54 -4.60
C VAL A 122 4.80 0.73 -4.28
N VAL A 123 4.96 1.76 -5.09
CA VAL A 123 4.22 3.02 -4.99
C VAL A 123 3.65 3.35 -6.36
N VAL A 124 2.34 3.35 -6.48
CA VAL A 124 1.61 3.67 -7.72
C VAL A 124 0.80 4.94 -7.51
N LEU A 125 1.17 6.05 -8.11
CA LEU A 125 0.50 7.33 -7.82
C LEU A 125 -0.91 7.41 -8.46
N GLY A 126 -1.23 6.50 -9.38
CA GLY A 126 -2.59 6.21 -9.84
C GLY A 126 -3.22 4.98 -9.15
N THR A 127 -3.96 4.21 -9.94
CA THR A 127 -4.64 2.98 -9.54
C THR A 127 -3.70 1.79 -9.73
N LEU A 128 -3.49 0.99 -8.69
CA LEU A 128 -2.87 -0.33 -8.79
C LEU A 128 -3.97 -1.40 -8.91
N THR A 129 -4.06 -2.04 -10.07
CA THR A 129 -4.96 -3.17 -10.32
C THR A 129 -4.16 -4.47 -10.39
N VAL A 130 -4.54 -5.45 -9.59
CA VAL A 130 -3.97 -6.80 -9.57
C VAL A 130 -5.10 -7.79 -9.84
N THR A 131 -5.14 -8.40 -11.01
CA THR A 131 -6.25 -9.31 -11.38
C THR A 131 -6.22 -10.63 -10.61
N GLY A 132 -5.06 -11.00 -10.05
CA GLY A 132 -4.88 -12.09 -9.11
C GLY A 132 -4.74 -11.60 -7.67
N ALA A 133 -3.83 -12.24 -6.93
CA ALA A 133 -3.58 -11.96 -5.54
C ALA A 133 -2.48 -10.92 -5.32
N LEU A 134 -2.71 -9.97 -4.40
CA LEU A 134 -1.68 -9.09 -3.84
C LEU A 134 -1.06 -9.73 -2.59
N ILE A 135 0.21 -10.13 -2.67
CA ILE A 135 0.86 -10.95 -1.64
C ILE A 135 2.08 -10.23 -1.07
N ALA A 136 2.00 -9.84 0.19
CA ALA A 136 3.06 -9.20 0.97
C ALA A 136 3.21 -9.96 2.31
N PRO A 137 3.96 -11.09 2.35
CA PRO A 137 3.95 -12.03 3.46
C PRO A 137 4.68 -11.52 4.73
N ALA A 138 4.60 -12.32 5.81
CA ALA A 138 5.03 -11.99 7.17
C ALA A 138 6.51 -11.54 7.29
N TYR A 139 6.77 -10.63 8.25
CA TYR A 139 8.09 -10.10 8.61
C TYR A 139 8.83 -9.33 7.48
N GLY A 140 8.04 -8.87 6.51
CA GLY A 140 8.52 -8.18 5.33
C GLY A 140 8.95 -6.74 5.58
N TYR A 141 8.19 -5.94 6.34
CA TYR A 141 8.23 -4.47 6.24
C TYR A 141 8.12 -4.00 4.76
N SER A 142 7.33 -4.72 3.98
CA SER A 142 6.95 -4.33 2.63
C SER A 142 5.94 -3.19 2.67
N LEU A 143 5.83 -2.46 1.57
CA LEU A 143 4.89 -1.35 1.40
C LEU A 143 4.19 -1.51 0.07
N VAL A 144 2.87 -1.40 0.07
CA VAL A 144 2.06 -1.14 -1.11
C VAL A 144 1.37 0.19 -0.90
N GLY A 145 1.73 1.20 -1.68
CA GLY A 145 1.12 2.51 -1.69
C GLY A 145 0.43 2.78 -3.03
N ALA A 146 -0.84 3.19 -3.03
CA ALA A 146 -1.46 3.70 -4.25
C ALA A 146 -2.51 4.78 -4.03
N ARG A 147 -3.04 5.40 -5.10
CA ARG A 147 -4.29 6.18 -4.99
C ARG A 147 -5.47 5.25 -4.68
N ARG A 148 -5.60 4.22 -5.52
CA ARG A 148 -6.57 3.12 -5.37
C ARG A 148 -5.86 1.79 -5.51
N ILE A 149 -6.25 0.81 -4.71
CA ILE A 149 -5.78 -0.57 -4.82
C ILE A 149 -6.97 -1.44 -5.19
N VAL A 150 -6.89 -2.17 -6.29
CA VAL A 150 -7.89 -3.14 -6.75
C VAL A 150 -7.23 -4.50 -6.81
N CYS A 151 -7.78 -5.51 -6.13
CA CYS A 151 -7.25 -6.86 -6.15
C CYS A 151 -8.34 -7.94 -6.17
N ARG A 152 -8.02 -9.17 -6.60
CA ARG A 152 -8.95 -10.30 -6.40
C ARG A 152 -8.92 -10.75 -4.95
N ASP A 153 -7.74 -11.09 -4.47
CA ASP A 153 -7.46 -11.48 -3.09
C ASP A 153 -6.22 -10.74 -2.60
N GLY A 154 -6.01 -10.68 -1.30
CA GLY A 154 -4.76 -10.17 -0.79
C GLY A 154 -4.40 -10.64 0.60
N VAL A 155 -3.11 -10.61 0.86
CA VAL A 155 -2.54 -10.84 2.18
C VAL A 155 -1.39 -9.88 2.37
N SER A 156 -1.46 -9.11 3.43
CA SER A 156 -0.37 -8.22 3.82
C SER A 156 -0.05 -8.37 5.29
N ALA A 157 1.23 -8.58 5.56
CA ALA A 157 1.86 -8.34 6.85
C ALA A 157 2.82 -7.14 6.82
N GLY A 158 2.77 -6.38 5.73
CA GLY A 158 3.41 -5.08 5.57
C GLY A 158 2.39 -3.94 5.55
N GLU A 159 2.82 -2.78 5.06
CA GLU A 159 1.99 -1.59 4.99
C GLU A 159 1.14 -1.60 3.72
N ILE A 160 -0.15 -1.26 3.86
CA ILE A 160 -1.07 -1.04 2.76
C ILE A 160 -1.63 0.37 2.89
N LEU A 161 -1.18 1.26 2.01
CA LEU A 161 -1.59 2.67 2.01
C LEU A 161 -2.37 2.94 0.74
N ALA A 162 -3.61 3.40 0.88
CA ALA A 162 -4.38 3.91 -0.24
C ALA A 162 -4.97 5.28 0.08
N THR A 163 -4.82 6.24 -0.81
CA THR A 163 -5.30 7.61 -0.55
C THR A 163 -6.79 7.76 -0.75
N GLU A 164 -7.43 6.85 -1.49
CA GLU A 164 -8.87 6.84 -1.72
C GLU A 164 -9.53 5.54 -1.26
N SER A 165 -9.10 4.39 -1.77
CA SER A 165 -9.74 3.11 -1.44
C SER A 165 -8.88 1.88 -1.69
N VAL A 166 -9.22 0.82 -0.97
CA VAL A 166 -8.84 -0.57 -1.26
C VAL A 166 -10.11 -1.34 -1.63
N HIS A 167 -10.12 -1.98 -2.79
CA HIS A 167 -11.18 -2.87 -3.23
C HIS A 167 -10.63 -4.26 -3.49
N CYS A 168 -11.10 -5.26 -2.75
CA CYS A 168 -10.76 -6.65 -3.06
C CYS A 168 -11.98 -7.56 -3.02
N SER A 169 -12.34 -8.12 -4.18
CA SER A 169 -13.60 -8.85 -4.37
C SER A 169 -13.66 -10.16 -3.58
N GLY A 170 -12.50 -10.80 -3.38
CA GLY A 170 -12.32 -12.02 -2.61
C GLY A 170 -11.94 -11.72 -1.16
N THR A 171 -10.91 -12.41 -0.65
CA THR A 171 -10.49 -12.25 0.75
C THR A 171 -9.23 -11.39 0.85
N PHE A 172 -9.26 -10.39 1.73
CA PHE A 172 -8.10 -9.59 2.10
C PHE A 172 -7.76 -9.79 3.58
N LEU A 173 -6.59 -10.37 3.84
CA LEU A 173 -6.05 -10.59 5.17
C LEU A 173 -5.00 -9.53 5.52
N LEU A 174 -5.26 -8.75 6.57
CA LEU A 174 -4.27 -7.92 7.25
C LEU A 174 -3.70 -8.72 8.43
N ASN A 175 -2.53 -9.32 8.24
CA ASN A 175 -1.90 -10.27 9.15
C ASN A 175 -0.78 -9.62 9.97
N GLN A 176 -0.70 -9.85 11.28
CA GLN A 176 0.40 -9.44 12.20
C GLN A 176 0.79 -7.95 12.16
N ASP A 177 0.73 -7.23 13.29
CA ASP A 177 1.32 -5.88 13.49
C ASP A 177 1.13 -4.85 12.36
N THR A 178 0.06 -4.99 11.55
CA THR A 178 -0.32 -4.04 10.50
C THR A 178 -1.02 -2.83 11.10
N HIS A 179 -0.42 -2.21 12.12
CA HIS A 179 -0.73 -0.83 12.49
C HIS A 179 -0.69 0.12 11.29
N THR A 180 -0.08 -0.33 10.18
CA THR A 180 0.36 0.38 9.00
C THR A 180 -0.55 0.24 7.78
N ALA A 181 -1.78 -0.25 7.94
CA ALA A 181 -2.80 -0.18 6.89
C ALA A 181 -3.68 1.05 7.07
N MET A 182 -3.78 1.89 6.03
CA MET A 182 -4.52 3.16 6.08
C MET A 182 -5.16 3.47 4.73
N SER A 183 -6.47 3.73 4.74
CA SER A 183 -7.21 4.22 3.59
C SER A 183 -8.55 4.83 4.01
N PRO A 184 -9.15 5.77 3.26
CA PRO A 184 -10.50 6.22 3.57
C PRO A 184 -11.54 5.10 3.50
N ALA A 185 -11.39 4.16 2.56
CA ALA A 185 -12.39 3.11 2.35
C ALA A 185 -11.78 1.74 2.08
N PHE A 186 -12.43 0.70 2.61
CA PHE A 186 -12.29 -0.68 2.15
C PHE A 186 -13.62 -1.19 1.62
N THR A 187 -13.63 -1.85 0.46
CA THR A 187 -14.82 -2.49 -0.13
C THR A 187 -14.50 -3.90 -0.63
N GLY A 188 -15.48 -4.81 -0.60
CA GLY A 188 -15.39 -6.10 -1.30
C GLY A 188 -15.92 -7.31 -0.54
N GLY A 189 -15.24 -8.44 -0.68
CA GLY A 189 -15.66 -9.73 -0.15
C GLY A 189 -15.43 -9.82 1.37
N THR A 190 -14.33 -10.46 1.75
CA THR A 190 -13.99 -10.69 3.15
C THR A 190 -12.80 -9.83 3.56
N LEU A 191 -12.96 -9.01 4.60
CA LEU A 191 -11.86 -8.34 5.27
C LEU A 191 -11.54 -9.07 6.58
N ILE A 192 -10.29 -9.51 6.75
CA ILE A 192 -9.81 -10.12 8.00
C ILE A 192 -8.78 -9.18 8.65
N ASP A 193 -9.17 -8.63 9.79
CA ASP A 193 -8.41 -7.75 10.69
C ASP A 193 -7.92 -8.60 11.87
N CYS A 194 -6.65 -9.01 11.81
CA CYS A 194 -6.12 -10.05 12.67
C CYS A 194 -5.69 -9.54 14.06
N ARG A 195 -5.09 -8.35 14.21
CA ARG A 195 -4.53 -7.93 15.52
C ARG A 195 -4.79 -6.49 15.90
N TRP A 196 -4.89 -5.59 14.93
CA TRP A 196 -5.12 -4.17 15.16
C TRP A 196 -5.99 -3.61 14.06
N PRO A 197 -6.97 -2.75 14.39
CA PRO A 197 -7.84 -2.20 13.39
C PRO A 197 -7.04 -1.35 12.41
N ALA A 198 -7.11 -1.76 11.15
CA ALA A 198 -6.68 -0.91 10.05
C ALA A 198 -7.37 0.44 10.14
N GLN A 199 -6.68 1.50 9.75
CA GLN A 199 -7.22 2.85 9.77
C GLN A 199 -8.05 3.08 8.50
N PHE A 200 -9.19 2.39 8.45
CA PHE A 200 -10.23 2.59 7.45
C PHE A 200 -11.34 3.45 8.04
N THR A 201 -11.65 4.59 7.39
CA THR A 201 -12.78 5.44 7.81
C THR A 201 -14.11 4.77 7.51
N HIS A 202 -14.19 4.06 6.39
CA HIS A 202 -15.39 3.34 5.93
C HIS A 202 -15.06 1.91 5.50
N VAL A 203 -15.90 0.95 5.85
CA VAL A 203 -15.71 -0.47 5.48
C VAL A 203 -17.03 -1.07 5.00
N GLU A 204 -17.07 -1.47 3.72
CA GLU A 204 -18.16 -2.21 3.08
C GLU A 204 -17.66 -3.57 2.60
N ALA A 205 -17.44 -4.48 3.55
CA ALA A 205 -17.11 -5.87 3.27
C ALA A 205 -18.36 -6.74 3.44
N THR A 206 -18.54 -7.74 2.58
CA THR A 206 -19.57 -8.79 2.74
C THR A 206 -19.40 -9.51 4.07
N HIS A 207 -18.15 -9.80 4.43
CA HIS A 207 -17.79 -10.33 5.74
C HIS A 207 -16.63 -9.55 6.33
N ARG A 208 -16.75 -9.15 7.59
CA ARG A 208 -15.65 -8.57 8.36
C ARG A 208 -15.34 -9.46 9.55
N VAL A 209 -14.11 -9.95 9.60
CA VAL A 209 -13.61 -10.78 10.70
C VAL A 209 -12.64 -9.93 11.51
N ASN A 210 -12.99 -9.70 12.76
CA ASN A 210 -12.11 -9.11 13.77
C ASN A 210 -12.02 -10.11 14.92
N GLY A 211 -10.87 -10.25 15.58
CA GLY A 211 -10.80 -11.08 16.79
C GLY A 211 -9.52 -11.88 16.98
N GLY A 212 -8.38 -11.41 16.48
CA GLY A 212 -7.14 -12.12 16.70
C GLY A 212 -6.82 -13.12 15.60
N GLU A 213 -5.67 -13.76 15.79
CA GLU A 213 -5.18 -14.84 14.95
C GLU A 213 -6.11 -16.06 14.95
N ALA A 214 -6.80 -16.34 16.06
CA ALA A 214 -7.76 -17.44 16.15
C ALA A 214 -8.96 -17.24 15.21
N ALA A 215 -9.56 -16.04 15.20
CA ALA A 215 -10.65 -15.70 14.29
C ALA A 215 -10.20 -15.73 12.83
N ALA A 216 -8.97 -15.26 12.54
CA ALA A 216 -8.40 -15.35 11.20
C ALA A 216 -8.21 -16.82 10.76
N ARG A 217 -7.72 -17.70 11.63
CA ARG A 217 -7.56 -19.14 11.35
C ARG A 217 -8.90 -19.80 11.06
N GLU A 218 -9.91 -19.52 11.88
CA GLU A 218 -11.25 -20.05 11.71
C GLU A 218 -11.85 -19.60 10.37
N ALA A 219 -11.83 -18.29 10.11
CA ALA A 219 -12.36 -17.71 8.88
C ALA A 219 -11.67 -18.25 7.61
N LEU A 220 -10.39 -18.55 7.70
CA LEU A 220 -9.61 -19.09 6.59
C LEU A 220 -9.56 -20.63 6.57
N ALA A 221 -10.20 -21.33 7.51
CA ALA A 221 -10.07 -22.78 7.68
C ALA A 221 -8.60 -23.24 7.69
N ILE A 222 -7.77 -22.60 8.53
CA ILE A 222 -6.34 -22.89 8.69
C ILE A 222 -6.13 -23.69 9.99
N PRO A 223 -5.80 -24.99 9.92
CA PRO A 223 -5.70 -25.86 11.10
C PRO A 223 -4.46 -25.61 11.96
N GLY A 224 -3.44 -24.91 11.43
CA GLY A 224 -2.16 -24.66 12.11
C GLY A 224 -1.22 -23.79 11.25
N GLY A 225 -0.13 -23.27 11.85
CA GLY A 225 0.84 -22.37 11.17
C GLY A 225 0.39 -20.91 11.08
N ASP A 226 1.26 -19.95 10.76
CA ASP A 226 0.87 -18.53 10.67
C ASP A 226 -0.22 -18.32 9.59
N PRO A 227 -1.35 -17.64 9.88
CA PRO A 227 -2.44 -17.49 8.92
C PRO A 227 -2.03 -16.77 7.64
N GLY A 228 -1.14 -15.76 7.74
CA GLY A 228 -0.67 -15.02 6.58
C GLY A 228 0.19 -15.87 5.68
N ASP A 229 1.13 -16.64 6.23
CA ASP A 229 2.01 -17.51 5.43
C ASP A 229 1.23 -18.65 4.76
N VAL A 230 0.30 -19.28 5.49
CA VAL A 230 -0.53 -20.36 4.95
C VAL A 230 -1.48 -19.82 3.88
N PHE A 231 -2.12 -18.67 4.13
CA PHE A 231 -3.02 -18.06 3.15
C PHE A 231 -2.28 -17.57 1.90
N ALA A 232 -1.13 -16.92 2.05
CA ALA A 232 -0.25 -16.55 0.94
C ALA A 232 0.13 -17.77 0.09
N THR A 233 0.49 -18.88 0.74
CA THR A 233 0.83 -20.13 0.02
C THR A 233 -0.35 -20.69 -0.77
N ARG A 234 -1.59 -20.59 -0.24
CA ARG A 234 -2.80 -21.00 -0.96
C ARG A 234 -3.04 -20.10 -2.17
N LEU A 235 -2.91 -18.78 -2.02
CA LEU A 235 -3.09 -17.81 -3.10
C LEU A 235 -2.07 -17.98 -4.24
N LEU A 236 -0.86 -18.48 -3.95
CA LEU A 236 0.15 -18.78 -4.96
C LEU A 236 -0.11 -20.08 -5.74
N ARG A 237 -0.99 -20.96 -5.26
CA ARG A 237 -1.28 -22.27 -5.87
C ARG A 237 -2.56 -22.30 -6.71
N GLY A 238 -3.45 -21.34 -6.50
CA GLY A 238 -4.73 -21.21 -7.22
C GLY A 238 -4.65 -20.18 -8.33
#